data_AF-A0A7J8ATG7-F1
#
_entry.id   AF-A0A7J8ATG7-F1
#
_cell.length_a   1.000
_cell.length_b   1.000
_cell.length_c   1.000
_cell.angle_alpha   90.00
_cell.angle_beta   90.00
_cell.angle_gamma   90.00
#
_symmetry.space_group_name_H-M   'P 1'
#
loop_
_entity.id
_entity.type
_entity.pdbx_description
1 polymer ?
#
loop_
_entity_poly.entity_id
_entity_poly.type
_entity_poly.pdbx_seq_one_letter_code
_entity_poly.pdbx_strand_id
1 'polypeptide(L)'
;MNFMAQSVSELSLGPTKAVTSWLTDQIAPAYWRPNSQILSCSKCATSFKDNDTKHHCRACGEGFCDGCSSKTRPVPERGWGPVPVRVCDNCYEARNVQLDVAEAQADDEGGTLIARKVGEAVQNTLGAVVTAMDIPLGLVKDAARPAYWVPDHEILHCHNCRKEFSIKLSKHHCRACGQGFCDECSHDRRAVPSRGWDHPVRVCFNCNKKPGDL
;
A
#
# COMPACT_ATOMS: atom_id res chain seq x y z
N MET A 1 -15.06 -4.11 39.54
CA MET A 1 -14.42 -2.79 39.76
C MET A 1 -13.57 -2.52 38.53
N ASN A 2 -14.10 -1.81 37.54
CA ASN A 2 -14.18 -0.34 37.43
C ASN A 2 -12.95 0.26 36.72
N PHE A 3 -13.26 0.92 35.59
CA PHE A 3 -12.59 2.06 34.94
C PHE A 3 -11.15 1.86 34.43
N MET A 4 -10.92 1.83 33.10
CA MET A 4 -10.81 3.05 32.27
C MET A 4 -10.16 4.21 33.02
N ALA A 5 -8.82 4.26 33.05
CA ALA A 5 -8.11 5.51 33.33
C ALA A 5 -6.66 5.50 32.79
N GLN A 6 -6.50 6.23 31.68
CA GLN A 6 -5.38 7.14 31.35
C GLN A 6 -4.00 6.51 31.11
N SER A 7 -3.39 6.73 29.95
CA SER A 7 -2.73 8.01 29.66
C SER A 7 -3.26 8.69 28.40
N VAL A 8 -4.12 9.68 28.63
CA VAL A 8 -4.42 10.76 27.67
C VAL A 8 -3.29 11.78 27.76
N SER A 9 -2.16 11.52 27.11
CA SER A 9 -1.06 12.49 27.03
C SER A 9 -0.35 12.54 25.68
N GLU A 10 -0.88 11.88 24.65
CA GLU A 10 -0.34 11.96 23.27
C GLU A 10 -1.31 12.61 22.27
N LEU A 11 -2.29 13.39 22.77
CA LEU A 11 -3.21 14.16 21.92
C LEU A 11 -2.58 15.46 21.38
N SER A 12 -1.32 15.41 20.93
CA SER A 12 -0.72 16.52 20.15
C SER A 12 -0.61 16.21 18.65
N LEU A 13 -1.10 15.05 18.21
CA LEU A 13 -1.02 14.61 16.81
C LEU A 13 -2.43 14.38 16.30
N GLY A 14 -2.75 14.97 15.15
CA GLY A 14 -4.10 14.99 14.61
C GLY A 14 -4.78 13.62 14.69
N PRO A 15 -6.00 13.52 15.25
CA PRO A 15 -6.66 12.25 15.59
C PRO A 15 -6.71 11.24 14.43
N THR A 16 -6.67 11.71 13.19
CA THR A 16 -6.68 10.89 11.98
C THR A 16 -5.46 9.96 11.85
N LYS A 17 -4.22 10.40 12.10
CA LYS A 17 -3.02 9.57 11.82
C LYS A 17 -2.89 8.41 12.82
N ALA A 18 -3.19 8.65 14.09
CA ALA A 18 -3.20 7.62 15.12
C ALA A 18 -4.29 6.56 14.83
N VAL A 19 -5.49 7.02 14.43
CA VAL A 19 -6.59 6.12 14.03
C VAL A 19 -6.23 5.30 12.80
N THR A 20 -5.62 5.91 11.77
CA THR A 20 -5.17 5.19 10.57
C THR A 20 -4.07 4.17 10.90
N SER A 21 -3.11 4.53 11.76
CA SER A 21 -2.04 3.62 12.20
C SER A 21 -2.61 2.41 12.93
N TRP A 22 -3.53 2.63 13.88
CA TRP A 22 -4.20 1.56 14.61
C TRP A 22 -4.99 0.64 13.67
N LEU A 23 -5.74 1.21 12.72
CA LEU A 23 -6.50 0.43 11.74
C LEU A 23 -5.58 -0.40 10.84
N THR A 24 -4.45 0.16 10.42
CA THR A 24 -3.45 -0.53 9.61
C THR A 24 -2.90 -1.75 10.36
N ASP A 25 -2.69 -1.64 11.67
CA ASP A 25 -2.22 -2.75 12.51
C ASP A 25 -3.25 -3.90 12.60
N GLN A 26 -4.56 -3.61 12.47
CA GLN A 26 -5.61 -4.64 12.49
C GLN A 26 -5.74 -5.44 11.19
N ILE A 27 -5.30 -4.87 10.06
CA ILE A 27 -5.37 -5.51 8.74
C ILE A 27 -4.02 -6.01 8.23
N ALA A 28 -2.93 -5.70 8.95
CA ALA A 28 -1.59 -6.08 8.55
C ALA A 28 -1.39 -7.62 8.64
N PRO A 29 -0.52 -8.20 7.80
CA PRO A 29 -0.13 -9.59 7.95
C PRO A 29 0.39 -9.87 9.37
N ALA A 30 0.06 -11.02 9.95
CA ALA A 30 0.39 -11.34 11.34
C ALA A 30 1.89 -11.30 11.68
N TYR A 31 2.78 -11.44 10.68
CA TYR A 31 4.23 -11.37 10.87
C TYR A 31 4.78 -9.93 10.85
N TRP A 32 3.94 -8.92 10.58
CA TRP A 32 4.37 -7.54 10.59
C TRP A 32 4.40 -7.02 12.01
N ARG A 33 5.45 -6.25 12.30
CA ARG A 33 5.53 -5.49 13.54
C ARG A 33 4.48 -4.37 13.51
N PRO A 34 3.62 -4.27 14.54
CA PRO A 34 2.65 -3.17 14.63
C PRO A 34 3.32 -1.80 14.58
N ASN A 35 2.69 -0.83 13.93
CA ASN A 35 3.20 0.54 13.79
C ASN A 35 3.51 1.21 15.13
N SER A 36 2.68 0.94 16.14
CA SER A 36 2.87 1.40 17.52
C SER A 36 4.16 0.88 18.16
N GLN A 37 4.67 -0.28 17.70
CA GLN A 37 5.87 -0.92 18.24
C GLN A 37 7.13 -0.59 17.43
N ILE A 38 7.00 0.12 16.31
CA ILE A 38 8.12 0.58 15.48
C ILE A 38 8.52 1.99 15.95
N LEU A 39 9.48 2.03 16.88
CA LEU A 39 10.00 3.27 17.46
C LEU A 39 11.27 3.75 16.76
N SER A 40 12.00 2.86 16.12
CA SER A 40 13.22 3.16 15.37
C SER A 40 13.38 2.23 14.17
N CYS A 41 14.17 2.66 13.19
CA CYS A 41 14.49 1.85 12.02
C CYS A 41 15.25 0.58 12.44
N SER A 42 14.77 -0.59 12.02
CA SER A 42 15.35 -1.90 12.38
C SER A 42 16.77 -2.11 11.81
N LYS A 43 17.20 -1.32 10.82
CA LYS A 43 18.57 -1.36 10.27
C LYS A 43 19.47 -0.27 10.87
N CYS A 44 19.15 1.01 10.68
CA CYS A 44 20.03 2.12 11.06
C CYS A 44 19.76 2.68 12.46
N ALA A 45 18.80 2.12 13.19
CA ALA A 45 18.39 2.53 14.54
C ALA A 45 17.93 4.00 14.68
N THR A 46 17.75 4.74 13.59
CA THR A 46 17.20 6.09 13.61
C THR A 46 15.79 6.06 14.22
N SER A 47 15.60 6.80 15.31
CA SER A 47 14.29 6.94 15.97
C SER A 47 13.31 7.66 15.06
N PHE A 48 12.08 7.14 15.00
CA PHE A 48 11.00 7.79 14.29
C PHE A 48 10.36 8.85 15.18
N LYS A 49 10.18 10.04 14.63
CA LYS A 49 9.34 11.08 15.20
C LYS A 49 7.88 10.79 14.89
N ASP A 50 7.00 11.42 15.65
CA ASP A 50 5.55 11.28 15.56
C ASP A 50 4.96 11.49 14.15
N ASN A 51 5.63 12.29 13.31
CA ASN A 51 5.21 12.50 11.94
C ASN A 51 6.01 11.75 10.86
N ASP A 52 7.00 10.95 11.24
CA ASP A 52 7.79 10.22 10.26
C ASP A 52 6.94 9.15 9.56
N THR A 53 7.25 8.93 8.28
CA THR A 53 6.67 7.82 7.53
C THR A 53 7.50 6.58 7.82
N LYS A 54 6.86 5.54 8.35
CA LYS A 54 7.46 4.24 8.62
C LYS A 54 7.15 3.32 7.44
N HIS A 55 8.07 2.41 7.13
CA HIS A 55 7.89 1.45 6.05
C HIS A 55 8.13 0.03 6.54
N HIS A 56 7.23 -0.89 6.21
CA HIS A 56 7.43 -2.31 6.49
C HIS A 56 8.20 -3.01 5.39
N CYS A 57 9.10 -3.91 5.75
CA CYS A 57 9.66 -4.86 4.81
C CYS A 57 8.66 -5.99 4.53
N ARG A 58 8.30 -6.23 3.26
CA ARG A 58 7.33 -7.30 2.92
C ARG A 58 7.90 -8.70 3.14
N ALA A 59 9.21 -8.87 3.32
CA ALA A 59 9.83 -10.16 3.59
C ALA A 59 9.93 -10.50 5.09
N CYS A 60 10.43 -9.56 5.92
CA CYS A 60 10.64 -9.80 7.35
C CYS A 60 9.57 -9.18 8.26
N GLY A 61 8.81 -8.18 7.81
CA GLY A 61 7.74 -7.54 8.60
C GLY A 61 8.20 -6.44 9.57
N GLU A 62 9.51 -6.21 9.71
CA GLU A 62 10.04 -5.13 10.56
C GLU A 62 9.87 -3.74 9.92
N GLY A 63 10.00 -2.70 10.77
CA GLY A 63 9.87 -1.30 10.38
C GLY A 63 11.21 -0.61 10.03
N PHE A 64 11.21 0.17 8.96
CA PHE A 64 12.40 0.82 8.39
C PHE A 64 12.11 2.25 7.95
N CYS A 65 13.15 3.07 7.91
CA CYS A 65 13.11 4.36 7.22
C CYS A 65 13.15 4.13 5.71
N ASP A 66 12.86 5.18 4.93
CA ASP A 66 12.81 5.06 3.47
C ASP A 66 14.16 4.59 2.90
N GLY A 67 15.27 5.19 3.34
CA GLY A 67 16.61 4.85 2.86
C GLY A 67 17.00 3.39 3.08
N CYS A 68 16.67 2.81 4.24
CA CYS A 68 16.98 1.40 4.57
C CYS A 68 16.01 0.38 3.94
N SER A 69 15.00 0.85 3.22
CA SER A 69 13.98 0.01 2.59
C SER A 69 13.58 0.50 1.20
N SER A 70 14.50 1.12 0.47
CA SER A 70 14.22 1.72 -0.83
C SER A 70 14.12 0.68 -1.96
N LYS A 71 14.69 -0.51 -1.77
CA LYS A 71 14.77 -1.57 -2.79
C LYS A 71 13.48 -2.42 -2.85
N THR A 72 13.26 -3.07 -3.98
CA THR A 72 12.09 -3.94 -4.21
C THR A 72 12.51 -5.31 -4.74
N ARG A 73 11.82 -6.37 -4.33
CA ARG A 73 11.98 -7.72 -4.89
C ARG A 73 10.69 -8.53 -4.78
N PRO A 74 10.51 -9.61 -5.57
CA PRO A 74 9.42 -10.54 -5.35
C PRO A 74 9.51 -11.20 -3.97
N VAL A 75 8.37 -11.45 -3.32
CA VAL A 75 8.28 -12.16 -2.03
C VAL A 75 7.19 -13.26 -2.08
N PRO A 76 7.28 -14.23 -3.01
CA PRO A 76 6.32 -15.32 -3.10
C PRO A 76 6.27 -16.18 -1.84
N GLU A 77 7.38 -16.32 -1.12
CA GLU A 77 7.48 -17.07 0.15
C GLU A 77 6.58 -16.51 1.27
N ARG A 78 6.12 -15.27 1.14
CA ARG A 78 5.15 -14.63 2.05
C ARG A 78 3.78 -14.34 1.39
N GLY A 79 3.53 -14.86 0.18
CA GLY A 79 2.26 -14.71 -0.52
C GLY A 79 2.07 -13.41 -1.31
N TRP A 80 3.10 -12.58 -1.49
CA TRP A 80 3.02 -11.35 -2.31
C TRP A 80 3.12 -11.60 -3.81
N GLY A 81 3.41 -12.84 -4.22
CA GLY A 81 3.52 -13.23 -5.62
C GLY A 81 4.84 -12.82 -6.29
N PRO A 82 4.88 -12.88 -7.64
CA PRO A 82 6.10 -12.63 -8.43
C PRO A 82 6.37 -11.13 -8.68
N VAL A 83 5.43 -10.25 -8.36
CA VAL A 83 5.60 -8.80 -8.56
C VAL A 83 6.54 -8.23 -7.49
N PRO A 84 7.53 -7.39 -7.86
CA PRO A 84 8.42 -6.76 -6.88
C PRO A 84 7.68 -5.89 -5.87
N VAL A 85 7.95 -6.12 -4.59
CA VAL A 85 7.42 -5.33 -3.47
C VAL A 85 8.58 -4.84 -2.60
N ARG A 86 8.35 -3.75 -1.85
CA ARG A 86 9.38 -3.10 -1.03
C ARG A 86 9.96 -4.04 0.05
N VAL A 87 11.29 -4.09 0.14
CA VAL A 87 12.00 -4.84 1.19
C VAL A 87 13.11 -4.00 1.80
N CYS A 88 13.55 -4.35 3.01
CA CYS A 88 14.76 -3.77 3.56
C CYS A 88 16.01 -4.27 2.83
N ASP A 89 17.11 -3.54 2.95
CA ASP A 89 18.37 -3.87 2.27
C ASP A 89 18.86 -5.30 2.58
N ASN A 90 18.78 -5.71 3.85
CA ASN A 90 19.23 -7.06 4.26
C ASN A 90 18.39 -8.15 3.57
N CYS A 91 17.07 -7.94 3.47
CA CYS A 91 16.18 -8.87 2.78
C CYS A 91 16.37 -8.85 1.27
N TYR A 92 16.79 -7.72 0.70
CA TYR A 92 17.11 -7.61 -0.72
C TYR A 92 18.37 -8.43 -1.05
N GLU A 93 19.44 -8.24 -0.27
CA GLU A 93 20.73 -8.91 -0.45
C GLU A 93 20.66 -10.42 -0.22
N ALA A 94 19.89 -10.86 0.78
CA ALA A 94 19.75 -12.29 1.10
C ALA A 94 19.16 -13.13 -0.04
N ARG A 95 18.33 -12.54 -0.93
CA ARG A 95 17.79 -13.28 -2.09
C ARG A 95 18.77 -13.32 -3.27
N ASN A 96 19.62 -12.31 -3.42
CA ASN A 96 20.66 -12.36 -4.46
C ASN A 96 21.57 -13.56 -4.24
N VAL A 97 22.02 -13.79 -3.00
CA VAL A 97 22.83 -14.97 -2.66
C VAL A 97 22.15 -16.30 -3.05
N GLN A 98 20.81 -16.38 -3.00
CA GLN A 98 20.09 -17.61 -3.32
C GLN A 98 19.81 -17.79 -4.82
N LEU A 99 19.81 -16.71 -5.61
CA LEU A 99 19.76 -16.76 -7.08
C LEU A 99 21.15 -16.96 -7.69
N ASP A 100 22.17 -16.32 -7.12
CA ASP A 100 23.57 -16.43 -7.55
C ASP A 100 24.09 -17.87 -7.38
N VAL A 101 23.63 -18.59 -6.35
CA VAL A 101 23.95 -20.02 -6.15
C VAL A 101 23.20 -20.93 -7.13
N ALA A 102 22.03 -20.53 -7.62
CA ALA A 102 21.25 -21.31 -8.58
C ALA A 102 21.78 -21.18 -10.02
N GLU A 103 22.39 -20.04 -10.38
CA GLU A 103 23.02 -19.85 -11.70
C GLU A 103 24.39 -20.55 -11.83
N ALA A 104 25.05 -20.86 -10.71
CA ALA A 104 26.35 -21.54 -10.69
C ALA A 104 26.30 -23.07 -10.82
N GLN A 105 25.12 -23.67 -11.04
CA GLN A 105 24.93 -25.13 -11.13
C GLN A 105 24.19 -25.58 -12.41
N ALA A 106 24.34 -24.84 -13.51
CA ALA A 106 23.77 -25.21 -14.81
C ALA A 106 24.82 -25.72 -15.79
N ASP A 107 25.62 -26.70 -15.38
CA ASP A 107 26.33 -27.63 -16.26
C ASP A 107 26.46 -29.01 -15.59
N ASP A 108 25.59 -29.94 -15.98
CA ASP A 108 25.92 -31.33 -16.35
C ASP A 108 24.66 -32.22 -16.32
N GLU A 109 24.65 -33.16 -17.25
CA GLU A 109 23.49 -33.91 -17.73
C GLU A 109 22.84 -34.87 -16.72
N GLY A 110 21.54 -35.13 -16.95
CA GLY A 110 21.08 -36.51 -17.04
C GLY A 110 20.36 -37.14 -15.85
N GLY A 111 19.03 -36.99 -15.84
CA GLY A 111 18.12 -38.10 -15.52
C GLY A 111 17.56 -38.21 -14.10
N THR A 112 16.28 -37.90 -13.93
CA THR A 112 15.19 -38.92 -13.86
C THR A 112 13.85 -38.22 -13.58
N LEU A 113 12.87 -38.65 -14.36
CA LEU A 113 11.49 -38.19 -14.47
C LEU A 113 10.71 -38.52 -13.19
N ILE A 114 9.85 -37.61 -12.71
CA ILE A 114 8.39 -37.86 -12.58
C ILE A 114 7.66 -36.54 -12.81
N ALA A 115 6.92 -36.53 -13.92
CA ALA A 115 5.97 -35.51 -14.30
C ALA A 115 4.71 -35.54 -13.42
N ARG A 116 4.02 -34.39 -13.28
CA ARG A 116 2.60 -34.34 -13.61
C ARG A 116 2.10 -32.95 -14.01
N LYS A 117 2.03 -32.79 -15.34
CA LYS A 117 1.00 -32.15 -16.17
C LYS A 117 -0.11 -31.33 -15.48
N VAL A 118 -0.21 -30.08 -15.97
CA VAL A 118 -1.37 -29.17 -16.01
C VAL A 118 -2.74 -29.88 -16.02
N GLY A 119 -3.71 -29.33 -15.28
CA GLY A 119 -5.13 -29.55 -15.57
C GLY A 119 -6.11 -29.45 -14.38
N GLU A 120 -6.69 -28.25 -14.23
CA GLU A 120 -8.12 -28.00 -13.93
C GLU A 120 -8.78 -28.34 -12.57
N ALA A 121 -9.49 -27.31 -12.08
CA ALA A 121 -10.79 -27.33 -11.41
C ALA A 121 -10.91 -27.64 -9.89
N VAL A 122 -11.27 -26.55 -9.17
CA VAL A 122 -12.45 -26.42 -8.30
C VAL A 122 -12.42 -27.04 -6.89
N GLN A 123 -12.55 -26.13 -5.91
CA GLN A 123 -13.14 -26.26 -4.57
C GLN A 123 -12.50 -27.26 -3.58
N ASN A 124 -11.79 -26.73 -2.59
CA ASN A 124 -12.34 -26.50 -1.24
C ASN A 124 -11.21 -26.31 -0.23
N THR A 125 -11.20 -25.16 0.46
CA THR A 125 -11.30 -25.19 1.93
C THR A 125 -11.81 -23.85 2.44
N LEU A 126 -13.07 -23.90 2.84
CA LEU A 126 -13.68 -23.08 3.87
C LEU A 126 -12.72 -23.01 5.08
N GLY A 127 -12.28 -21.82 5.47
CA GLY A 127 -11.27 -21.72 6.53
C GLY A 127 -10.97 -20.30 7.01
N ALA A 128 -11.96 -19.41 7.02
CA ALA A 128 -11.96 -18.21 7.87
C ALA A 128 -13.38 -17.63 7.84
N VAL A 129 -14.26 -18.14 8.70
CA VAL A 129 -15.36 -17.31 9.20
C VAL A 129 -14.72 -16.21 10.03
N VAL A 130 -14.34 -15.12 9.36
CA VAL A 130 -14.14 -13.84 10.04
C VAL A 130 -15.50 -13.51 10.61
N THR A 131 -15.63 -13.48 11.93
CA THR A 131 -16.76 -12.84 12.58
C THR A 131 -16.71 -11.39 12.11
N ALA A 132 -17.45 -11.08 11.05
CA ALA A 132 -17.67 -9.74 10.56
C ALA A 132 -18.48 -9.02 11.64
N MET A 133 -17.77 -8.54 12.67
CA MET A 133 -18.26 -7.42 13.45
C MET A 133 -18.28 -6.26 12.47
N ASP A 134 -19.47 -5.67 12.30
CA ASP A 134 -19.80 -4.64 11.32
C ASP A 134 -18.81 -3.46 11.35
N ILE A 135 -17.68 -3.59 10.65
CA ILE A 135 -16.84 -2.46 10.31
C ILE A 135 -17.59 -1.77 9.17
N PRO A 136 -18.13 -0.55 9.39
CA PRO A 136 -18.87 0.12 8.34
C PRO A 136 -17.93 0.30 7.14
N LEU A 137 -18.33 -0.25 6.00
CA LEU A 137 -17.58 -0.26 4.75
C LEU A 137 -17.09 1.14 4.31
N GLY A 138 -17.68 2.22 4.86
CA GLY A 138 -17.23 3.60 4.69
C GLY A 138 -15.88 3.88 5.35
N LEU A 139 -15.61 3.33 6.53
CA LEU A 139 -14.40 3.62 7.32
C LEU A 139 -13.12 3.06 6.67
N VAL A 140 -13.24 1.91 5.99
CA VAL A 140 -12.12 1.29 5.25
C VAL A 140 -11.76 2.08 3.98
N LYS A 141 -12.76 2.69 3.33
CA LYS A 141 -12.54 3.46 2.08
C LYS A 141 -11.76 4.76 2.31
N ASP A 142 -11.94 5.38 3.46
CA ASP A 142 -11.29 6.65 3.78
C ASP A 142 -9.83 6.46 4.24
N ALA A 143 -9.51 5.34 4.89
CA ALA A 143 -8.14 5.05 5.34
C ALA A 143 -7.18 4.64 4.22
N ALA A 144 -7.69 4.12 3.09
CA ALA A 144 -6.89 3.72 1.93
C ALA A 144 -6.66 4.87 0.92
N ARG A 145 -7.23 6.07 1.16
CA ARG A 145 -7.15 7.19 0.22
C ARG A 145 -5.83 7.96 0.40
N PRO A 146 -5.10 8.31 -0.68
CA PRO A 146 -3.89 9.12 -0.57
C PRO A 146 -4.16 10.46 0.13
N ALA A 147 -3.28 10.87 1.04
CA ALA A 147 -3.47 12.07 1.87
C ALA A 147 -3.63 13.38 1.10
N TYR A 148 -3.19 13.45 -0.16
CA TYR A 148 -3.35 14.63 -1.02
C TYR A 148 -4.72 14.68 -1.73
N TRP A 149 -5.54 13.64 -1.63
CA TRP A 149 -6.88 13.65 -2.20
C TRP A 149 -7.84 14.39 -1.29
N VAL A 150 -8.64 15.25 -1.91
CA VAL A 150 -9.75 15.89 -1.21
C VAL A 150 -10.79 14.80 -0.84
N PRO A 151 -11.23 14.74 0.43
CA PRO A 151 -12.28 13.82 0.84
C PRO A 151 -13.57 13.99 0.04
N ASP A 152 -14.27 12.89 -0.26
CA ASP A 152 -15.44 12.90 -1.16
C ASP A 152 -16.57 13.80 -0.67
N HIS A 153 -16.71 13.98 0.64
CA HIS A 153 -17.73 14.83 1.25
C HIS A 153 -17.43 16.33 1.09
N GLU A 154 -16.16 16.72 0.92
CA GLU A 154 -15.75 18.11 0.64
C GLU A 154 -15.87 18.45 -0.85
N ILE A 155 -15.93 17.43 -1.73
CA ILE A 155 -16.08 17.59 -3.17
C ILE A 155 -17.58 17.78 -3.50
N LEU A 156 -18.05 19.03 -3.47
CA LEU A 156 -19.43 19.38 -3.84
C LEU A 156 -19.59 19.69 -5.33
N HIS A 157 -18.55 20.25 -5.96
CA HIS A 157 -18.57 20.68 -7.35
C HIS A 157 -17.33 20.20 -8.08
N CYS A 158 -17.44 19.97 -9.40
CA CYS A 158 -16.30 19.69 -10.24
C CYS A 158 -15.29 20.83 -10.14
N HIS A 159 -14.03 20.49 -9.84
CA HIS A 159 -12.97 21.48 -9.62
C HIS A 159 -12.67 22.31 -10.88
N ASN A 160 -12.98 21.79 -12.08
CA ASN A 160 -12.81 22.52 -13.33
C ASN A 160 -14.11 23.24 -13.77
N CYS A 161 -15.16 22.50 -14.14
CA CYS A 161 -16.37 23.09 -14.73
C CYS A 161 -17.41 23.56 -13.72
N ARG A 162 -17.17 23.37 -12.41
CA ARG A 162 -18.03 23.80 -11.30
C ARG A 162 -19.45 23.20 -11.30
N LYS A 163 -19.76 22.24 -12.18
CA LYS A 163 -21.00 21.44 -12.11
C LYS A 163 -21.11 20.78 -10.74
N GLU A 164 -22.26 20.93 -10.09
CA GLU A 164 -22.56 20.27 -8.82
C GLU A 164 -22.68 18.75 -9.03
N PHE A 165 -22.04 17.98 -8.15
CA PHE A 165 -22.14 16.53 -8.22
C PHE A 165 -23.49 16.04 -7.70
N SER A 166 -24.02 15.01 -8.34
CA SER A 166 -25.30 14.41 -8.00
C SER A 166 -25.27 12.91 -8.29
N ILE A 167 -26.36 12.20 -7.99
CA ILE A 167 -26.47 10.77 -8.30
C ILE A 167 -26.24 10.48 -9.79
N LYS A 168 -26.57 11.43 -10.68
CA LYS A 168 -26.37 11.30 -12.14
C LYS A 168 -25.00 11.79 -12.62
N LEU A 169 -24.24 12.49 -11.78
CA LEU A 169 -22.91 13.02 -12.11
C LEU A 169 -21.89 12.51 -11.09
N SER A 170 -21.17 11.45 -11.47
CA SER A 170 -20.19 10.81 -10.58
C SER A 170 -18.95 11.69 -10.32
N LYS A 171 -18.42 11.56 -9.10
CA LYS A 171 -17.16 12.18 -8.67
C LYS A 171 -15.97 11.31 -9.06
N HIS A 172 -14.91 11.93 -9.55
CA HIS A 172 -13.64 11.26 -9.84
C HIS A 172 -12.44 12.08 -9.37
N HIS A 173 -11.45 11.46 -8.76
CA HIS A 173 -10.22 12.15 -8.36
C HIS A 173 -9.18 12.18 -9.47
N CYS A 174 -8.48 13.29 -9.62
CA CYS A 174 -7.24 13.33 -10.40
C CYS A 174 -6.11 12.71 -9.57
N ARG A 175 -5.42 11.70 -10.12
CA ARG A 175 -4.32 11.01 -9.42
C ARG A 175 -3.04 11.86 -9.30
N ALA A 176 -2.98 13.01 -9.97
CA ALA A 176 -1.86 13.95 -9.85
C ALA A 176 -2.11 15.05 -8.81
N CYS A 177 -3.27 15.71 -8.85
CA CYS A 177 -3.57 16.85 -7.96
C CYS A 177 -4.54 16.54 -6.81
N GLY A 178 -5.21 15.37 -6.80
CA GLY A 178 -6.11 14.95 -5.74
C GLY A 178 -7.49 15.65 -5.69
N GLN A 179 -7.74 16.62 -6.57
CA GLN A 179 -9.03 17.33 -6.64
C GLN A 179 -10.11 16.47 -7.32
N GLY A 180 -11.38 16.79 -7.06
CA GLY A 180 -12.55 16.11 -7.62
C GLY A 180 -13.04 16.70 -8.95
N PHE A 181 -13.32 15.85 -9.93
CA PHE A 181 -13.74 16.21 -11.29
C PHE A 181 -14.89 15.31 -11.78
N CYS A 182 -15.69 15.83 -12.70
CA CYS A 182 -16.59 15.00 -13.50
C CYS A 182 -15.81 14.24 -14.57
N ASP A 183 -16.46 13.27 -15.21
CA ASP A 183 -15.82 12.44 -16.24
C ASP A 183 -15.31 13.28 -17.42
N GLU A 184 -16.12 14.22 -17.94
CA GLU A 184 -15.74 15.14 -19.01
C GLU A 184 -14.44 15.92 -18.71
N CYS A 185 -14.25 16.36 -17.47
CA CYS A 185 -13.09 17.15 -17.05
C CYS A 185 -11.85 16.32 -16.68
N SER A 186 -11.98 14.99 -16.70
CA SER A 186 -10.93 14.06 -16.26
C SER A 186 -10.91 12.75 -17.03
N HIS A 187 -11.29 12.77 -18.31
CA HIS A 187 -11.39 11.56 -19.15
C HIS A 187 -10.02 10.92 -19.45
N ASP A 188 -8.97 11.74 -19.51
CA ASP A 188 -7.63 11.30 -19.87
C ASP A 188 -6.95 10.41 -18.82
N ARG A 189 -6.03 9.57 -19.29
CA ARG A 189 -5.15 8.76 -18.45
C ARG A 189 -3.68 9.01 -18.76
N ARG A 190 -2.89 9.17 -17.72
CA ARG A 190 -1.45 9.42 -17.78
C ARG A 190 -0.77 8.87 -16.53
N ALA A 191 0.46 8.36 -16.67
CA ALA A 191 1.24 7.94 -15.50
C ALA A 191 1.54 9.15 -14.61
N VAL A 192 1.66 8.90 -13.30
CA VAL A 192 2.03 9.92 -12.30
C VAL A 192 3.12 9.31 -11.39
N PRO A 193 4.34 9.07 -11.90
CA PRO A 193 5.41 8.47 -11.13
C PRO A 193 5.75 9.23 -9.86
N SER A 194 5.61 10.57 -9.83
CA SER A 194 5.88 11.38 -8.62
C SER A 194 4.97 11.02 -7.44
N ARG A 195 3.84 10.35 -7.71
CA ARG A 195 2.86 9.87 -6.73
C ARG A 195 2.82 8.34 -6.65
N GLY A 196 3.77 7.64 -7.27
CA GLY A 196 3.86 6.18 -7.28
C GLY A 196 2.88 5.48 -8.23
N TRP A 197 2.36 6.18 -9.24
CA TRP A 197 1.51 5.59 -10.29
C TRP A 197 2.32 5.38 -11.57
N ASP A 198 3.02 4.24 -11.66
CA ASP A 198 3.89 3.93 -12.80
C ASP A 198 3.10 3.55 -14.09
N HIS A 199 1.79 3.33 -13.97
CA HIS A 199 0.89 3.02 -15.08
C HIS A 199 -0.12 4.15 -15.32
N PRO A 200 -0.72 4.27 -16.53
CA PRO A 200 -1.69 5.32 -16.84
C PRO A 200 -2.92 5.31 -15.92
N VAL A 201 -3.07 6.39 -15.15
CA VAL A 201 -4.18 6.61 -14.22
C VAL A 201 -4.94 7.88 -14.59
N ARG A 202 -6.18 8.01 -14.11
CA ARG A 202 -7.03 9.15 -14.44
C ARG A 202 -6.43 10.48 -13.98
N VAL A 203 -6.33 11.44 -14.88
CA VAL A 203 -5.86 12.79 -14.59
C VAL A 203 -6.86 13.82 -15.12
N CYS A 204 -6.94 14.98 -14.47
CA CYS A 204 -7.73 16.09 -15.03
C CYS A 204 -7.04 16.71 -16.24
N PHE A 205 -7.81 17.39 -17.08
CA PHE A 205 -7.32 18.08 -18.28
C PHE A 205 -6.09 18.97 -18.00
N ASN A 206 -6.11 19.74 -16.91
CA ASN A 206 -5.01 20.64 -16.54
C ASN A 206 -3.73 19.88 -16.19
N CYS A 207 -3.83 18.73 -15.52
CA CYS A 207 -2.67 17.88 -15.23
C CYS A 207 -2.19 17.17 -16.49
N ASN A 208 -3.11 16.71 -17.34
CA ASN A 208 -2.76 16.03 -18.58
C ASN A 208 -1.97 16.93 -19.56
N LYS A 209 -2.18 18.24 -19.51
CA LYS A 209 -1.47 19.22 -20.36
C LYS A 209 -0.08 19.63 -19.85
N LYS A 210 0.31 19.28 -18.63
CA LYS A 210 1.63 19.67 -18.11
C LYS A 210 2.75 18.94 -18.88
N PRO A 211 3.83 19.62 -19.27
CA PRO A 211 4.98 18.94 -19.88
C PRO A 211 5.74 18.10 -18.83
N GLY A 212 6.48 17.08 -19.28
CA GLY A 212 7.34 16.25 -18.43
C GLY A 212 6.61 15.15 -17.65
N ASP A 213 7.28 14.47 -16.72
CA ASP A 213 6.59 13.48 -15.88
C ASP A 213 5.76 14.14 -14.77
N LEU A 214 4.65 13.50 -14.41
CA LEU A 214 3.73 13.98 -13.36
C LEU A 214 4.03 13.39 -12.00
#